data_AF-A0A954K1C5-F1
#
_entry.id   AF-A0A954K1C5-F1
#
_cell.length_a   1.000
_cell.length_b   1.000
_cell.length_c   1.000
_cell.angle_alpha   90.00
_cell.angle_beta   90.00
_cell.angle_gamma   90.00
#
_symmetry.space_group_name_H-M   'P 1'
#
loop_
_entity.id
_entity.type
_entity.pdbx_description
1 polymer ?
#
loop_
_entity_poly.entity_id
_entity_poly.type
_entity_poly.pdbx_seq_one_letter_code
_entity_poly.pdbx_strand_id
1 'polypeptide(L)'
;MSKWAVVLLFVAGAALSWGVYVPLVHIAAQKLHSNLRAFLFVGVAYFLVAVLIPAFFIFVLGKDPTAKGVPNFDSGPIMWGIAAGTAGAVGALCVIFAVTTGGKGAAIYVAPLVFAGAPIINTIATITYFHPAKTLPDMRFFLGLVLAAAGAAMVMIYKPVDKPAPMTPPAAEVPATDSTP
;
A
#
# COMPACT_ATOMS: atom_id res chain seq x y z
N MET A 1 -9.77 12.51 24.92
CA MET A 1 -10.10 11.39 24.02
C MET A 1 -9.76 10.07 24.70
N SER A 2 -10.57 9.02 24.54
CA SER A 2 -10.21 7.69 25.03
C SER A 2 -9.00 7.14 24.25
N LYS A 3 -8.18 6.28 24.87
CA LYS A 3 -7.02 5.66 24.19
C LYS A 3 -7.41 4.97 22.89
N TRP A 4 -8.57 4.30 22.89
CA TRP A 4 -9.11 3.63 21.72
C TRP A 4 -9.53 4.60 20.59
N ALA A 5 -10.07 5.77 20.91
CA ALA A 5 -10.39 6.77 19.89
C ALA A 5 -9.12 7.23 19.16
N VAL A 6 -8.01 7.44 19.88
CA VAL A 6 -6.72 7.82 19.29
C VAL A 6 -6.17 6.70 18.42
N VAL A 7 -6.22 5.44 18.88
CA VAL A 7 -5.79 4.28 18.09
C VAL A 7 -6.58 4.18 16.79
N LEU A 8 -7.91 4.22 16.87
CA LEU A 8 -8.79 4.11 15.71
C LEU A 8 -8.58 5.26 14.71
N LEU A 9 -8.28 6.47 15.20
CA LEU A 9 -7.94 7.60 14.34
C LEU A 9 -6.68 7.32 13.51
N PHE A 10 -5.61 6.82 14.14
CA PHE A 10 -4.37 6.48 13.42
C PHE A 10 -4.54 5.28 12.49
N VAL A 11 -5.34 4.28 12.89
CA VAL A 11 -5.69 3.15 12.02
C VAL A 11 -6.46 3.62 10.79
N ALA A 12 -7.45 4.50 10.97
CA ALA A 12 -8.20 5.09 9.86
C ALA A 12 -7.29 5.93 8.95
N GLY A 13 -6.40 6.75 9.52
CA GLY A 13 -5.41 7.52 8.77
C GLY A 13 -4.50 6.60 7.94
N ALA A 14 -3.98 5.53 8.55
CA ALA A 14 -3.16 4.55 7.84
C ALA A 14 -3.93 3.87 6.70
N ALA A 15 -5.17 3.44 6.95
CA ALA A 15 -6.02 2.81 5.94
C ALA A 15 -6.33 3.75 4.77
N LEU A 16 -6.60 5.03 5.04
CA LEU A 16 -6.82 6.05 4.02
C LEU A 16 -5.55 6.32 3.21
N SER A 17 -4.40 6.52 3.87
CA SER A 17 -3.13 6.78 3.19
C SER A 17 -2.71 5.62 2.29
N TRP A 18 -2.77 4.38 2.79
CA TRP A 18 -2.42 3.19 2.01
C TRP A 18 -3.46 2.83 0.94
N GLY A 19 -4.75 3.08 1.21
CA GLY A 19 -5.82 2.88 0.23
C GLY A 19 -5.68 3.81 -0.97
N VAL A 20 -5.32 5.08 -0.75
CA VAL A 20 -5.10 6.06 -1.82
C VAL A 20 -3.71 5.91 -2.48
N TYR A 21 -2.72 5.39 -1.75
CA TYR A 21 -1.38 5.15 -2.27
C TYR A 21 -1.37 4.28 -3.54
N VAL A 22 -2.12 3.15 -3.55
CA VAL A 22 -2.11 2.19 -4.66
C VAL A 22 -2.56 2.79 -6.01
N PRO A 23 -3.70 3.49 -6.11
CA PRO A 23 -4.08 4.17 -7.35
C PRO A 23 -3.12 5.32 -7.71
N LEU A 24 -2.63 6.10 -6.74
CA LEU A 24 -1.68 7.19 -7.01
C LEU A 24 -0.37 6.67 -7.63
N VAL A 25 0.20 5.61 -7.07
CA VAL A 25 1.46 5.06 -7.58
C VAL A 25 1.28 4.35 -8.92
N HIS A 26 0.11 3.74 -9.16
CA HIS A 26 -0.24 3.21 -10.47
C HIS A 26 -0.29 4.32 -11.53
N ILE A 27 -0.96 5.45 -11.23
CA ILE A 27 -0.99 6.62 -12.11
C ILE A 27 0.43 7.13 -12.37
N ALA A 28 1.25 7.28 -11.33
CA ALA A 28 2.64 7.73 -11.46
C ALA A 28 3.45 6.79 -12.37
N ALA A 29 3.37 5.48 -12.16
CA ALA A 29 4.08 4.48 -12.96
C ALA A 29 3.65 4.51 -14.44
N GLN A 30 2.36 4.67 -14.70
CA GLN A 30 1.82 4.80 -16.06
C GLN A 30 2.29 6.09 -16.75
N LYS A 31 2.18 7.24 -16.06
CA LYS A 31 2.54 8.55 -16.62
C LYS A 31 4.05 8.75 -16.80
N LEU A 32 4.86 8.14 -15.93
CA LEU A 32 6.32 8.15 -16.04
C LEU A 32 6.87 7.05 -16.96
N HIS A 33 6.01 6.16 -17.45
CA HIS A 33 6.35 4.97 -18.21
C HIS A 33 7.46 4.14 -17.53
N SER A 34 7.46 4.09 -16.19
CA SER A 34 8.50 3.38 -15.42
C SER A 34 8.10 3.16 -13.96
N ASN A 35 8.07 1.88 -13.57
CA ASN A 35 7.87 1.46 -12.18
C ASN A 35 8.98 1.97 -11.26
N LEU A 36 10.22 1.93 -11.71
CA LEU A 36 11.37 2.35 -10.91
C LEU A 36 11.41 3.87 -10.72
N ARG A 37 11.01 4.67 -11.72
CA ARG A 37 10.89 6.12 -11.55
C ARG A 37 9.77 6.47 -10.57
N ALA A 38 8.62 5.80 -10.68
CA ALA A 38 7.55 5.98 -9.70
C ALA A 38 8.01 5.60 -8.28
N PHE A 39 8.68 4.47 -8.13
CA PHE A 39 9.24 4.03 -6.84
C PHE A 39 10.31 4.99 -6.30
N LEU A 40 11.16 5.55 -7.16
CA LEU A 40 12.15 6.56 -6.78
C LEU A 40 11.48 7.76 -6.11
N PHE A 41 10.39 8.29 -6.69
CA PHE A 41 9.68 9.42 -6.10
C PHE A 41 8.88 9.05 -4.84
N VAL A 42 8.45 7.80 -4.69
CA VAL A 42 7.96 7.28 -3.39
C VAL A 42 9.09 7.32 -2.36
N GLY A 43 10.31 6.90 -2.74
CA GLY A 43 11.50 6.96 -1.89
C GLY A 43 11.87 8.39 -1.49
N VAL A 44 11.78 9.36 -2.41
CA VAL A 44 11.95 10.79 -2.10
C VAL A 44 10.93 11.23 -1.06
N ALA A 45 9.65 10.90 -1.23
CA ALA A 45 8.62 11.24 -0.25
C ALA A 45 8.90 10.59 1.13
N TYR A 46 9.38 9.36 1.16
CA TYR A 46 9.77 8.68 2.41
C TYR A 46 10.95 9.37 3.07
N PHE A 47 11.96 9.82 2.32
CA PHE A 47 13.06 10.61 2.89
C PHE A 47 12.54 11.91 3.51
N LEU A 48 11.70 12.65 2.78
CA LEU A 48 11.15 13.92 3.28
C LEU A 48 10.32 13.74 4.56
N VAL A 49 9.48 12.70 4.63
CA VAL A 49 8.58 12.49 5.76
C VAL A 49 9.24 11.70 6.89
N ALA A 50 9.85 10.56 6.59
CA ALA A 50 10.38 9.64 7.60
C ALA A 50 11.78 10.00 8.10
N VAL A 51 12.54 10.83 7.37
CA VAL A 51 13.86 11.30 7.82
C VAL A 51 13.80 12.75 8.28
N LEU A 52 13.37 13.66 7.41
CA LEU A 52 13.49 15.10 7.73
C LEU A 52 12.56 15.55 8.87
N ILE A 53 11.31 15.05 8.93
CA ILE A 53 10.39 15.45 10.01
C ILE A 53 10.91 14.98 11.38
N PRO A 54 11.22 13.68 11.61
CA PRO A 54 11.79 13.26 12.90
C PRO A 54 13.12 13.95 13.22
N ALA A 55 14.01 14.09 12.23
CA ALA A 55 15.30 14.76 12.43
C ALA A 55 15.14 16.22 12.87
N PHE A 56 14.17 16.94 12.31
CA PHE A 56 13.85 18.30 12.72
C PHE A 56 13.40 18.36 14.19
N PHE A 57 12.47 17.49 14.61
CA PHE A 57 12.02 17.46 16.00
C PHE A 57 13.14 17.08 16.97
N ILE A 58 13.90 16.03 16.64
CA ILE A 58 14.93 15.47 17.52
C ILE A 58 16.17 16.37 17.58
N PHE A 59 16.75 16.73 16.43
CA PHE A 59 18.06 17.37 16.37
C PHE A 59 18.00 18.89 16.28
N VAL A 60 16.94 19.46 15.70
CA VAL A 60 16.82 20.92 15.54
C VAL A 60 16.03 21.52 16.70
N LEU A 61 14.87 20.94 17.04
CA LEU A 61 14.04 21.44 18.15
C LEU A 61 14.47 20.90 19.51
N GLY A 62 15.27 19.83 19.57
CA GLY A 62 15.63 19.14 20.81
C GLY A 62 14.40 18.59 21.55
N LYS A 63 13.28 18.40 20.85
CA LYS A 63 11.97 18.01 21.41
C LYS A 63 11.44 16.85 20.61
N ASP A 64 11.56 15.66 21.16
CA ASP A 64 10.84 14.49 20.68
C ASP A 64 9.47 14.42 21.38
N PRO A 65 8.35 14.65 20.66
CA PRO A 65 7.01 14.59 21.24
C PRO A 65 6.58 13.17 21.64
N THR A 66 7.33 12.16 21.22
CA THR A 66 7.05 10.74 21.50
C THR A 66 7.91 10.17 22.64
N ALA A 67 9.06 10.79 22.94
CA ALA A 67 9.93 10.35 24.03
C ALA A 67 9.39 10.78 25.40
N LYS A 68 9.41 9.85 26.36
CA LYS A 68 9.11 10.11 27.78
C LYS A 68 10.35 10.01 28.68
N GLY A 69 11.54 10.20 28.10
CA GLY A 69 12.83 10.02 28.77
C GLY A 69 14.00 10.41 27.86
N VAL A 70 15.20 9.91 28.19
CA VAL A 70 16.42 10.17 27.40
C VAL A 70 16.33 9.49 26.03
N PRO A 71 16.66 10.19 24.92
CA PRO A 71 16.71 9.58 23.59
C PRO A 71 17.59 8.33 23.56
N ASN A 72 17.10 7.24 22.96
CA ASN A 72 17.85 5.99 22.78
C ASN A 72 18.28 5.86 21.31
N PHE A 73 19.59 5.72 21.09
CA PHE A 73 20.21 5.49 19.78
C PHE A 73 21.09 4.22 19.76
N ASP A 74 20.68 3.19 20.48
CA ASP A 74 21.35 1.90 20.53
C ASP A 74 21.26 1.18 19.17
N SER A 75 22.33 0.48 18.79
CA SER A 75 22.45 -0.20 17.50
C SER A 75 21.39 -1.28 17.26
N GLY A 76 20.96 -1.98 18.32
CA GLY A 76 19.93 -3.03 18.24
C GLY A 76 18.56 -2.50 17.80
N PRO A 77 17.93 -1.57 18.55
CA PRO A 77 16.69 -0.91 18.15
C PRO A 77 16.77 -0.20 16.79
N ILE A 78 17.89 0.45 16.48
CA ILE A 78 18.11 1.06 15.16
C ILE A 78 17.99 0.02 14.04
N MET A 79 18.59 -1.17 14.23
CA MET A 79 18.53 -2.23 13.23
C MET A 79 17.09 -2.72 12.98
N TRP A 80 16.26 -2.77 14.03
CA TRP A 80 14.82 -3.07 13.87
C TRP A 80 14.10 -1.99 13.06
N GLY A 81 14.42 -0.72 13.30
CA GLY A 81 13.88 0.39 12.51
C GLY A 81 14.27 0.30 11.02
N ILE A 82 15.54 0.01 10.75
CA ILE A 82 16.05 -0.20 9.39
C ILE A 82 15.35 -1.39 8.72
N ALA A 83 15.29 -2.54 9.40
CA ALA A 83 14.65 -3.74 8.88
C ALA A 83 13.16 -3.52 8.57
N ALA A 84 12.44 -2.82 9.45
CA ALA A 84 11.04 -2.46 9.23
C ALA A 84 10.87 -1.53 8.01
N GLY A 85 11.74 -0.52 7.88
CA GLY A 85 11.75 0.38 6.71
C GLY A 85 12.04 -0.35 5.41
N THR A 86 13.02 -1.24 5.39
CA THR A 86 13.35 -2.09 4.23
C THR A 86 12.19 -2.99 3.85
N ALA A 87 11.55 -3.67 4.81
CA ALA A 87 10.38 -4.50 4.56
C ALA A 87 9.22 -3.70 3.94
N GLY A 88 8.96 -2.50 4.44
CA GLY A 88 7.96 -1.58 3.88
C GLY A 88 8.29 -1.15 2.45
N ALA A 89 9.55 -0.78 2.18
CA ALA A 89 10.00 -0.36 0.85
C ALA A 89 9.92 -1.49 -0.19
N VAL A 90 10.31 -2.72 0.19
CA VAL A 90 10.16 -3.91 -0.65
C VAL A 90 8.69 -4.19 -0.94
N GLY A 91 7.82 -4.10 0.08
CA GLY A 91 6.38 -4.26 -0.08
C GLY A 91 5.79 -3.23 -1.07
N ALA A 92 6.16 -1.96 -0.92
CA ALA A 92 5.76 -0.89 -1.85
C ALA A 92 6.21 -1.17 -3.29
N LEU A 93 7.46 -1.62 -3.48
CA LEU A 93 7.97 -2.03 -4.79
C LEU A 93 7.13 -3.17 -5.39
N CYS A 94 6.85 -4.22 -4.62
CA CYS A 94 6.00 -5.33 -5.05
C CYS A 94 4.59 -4.88 -5.45
N VAL A 95 3.98 -3.95 -4.71
CA VAL A 95 2.67 -3.38 -5.05
C VAL A 95 2.72 -2.67 -6.41
N ILE A 96 3.74 -1.85 -6.67
CA ILE A 96 3.91 -1.13 -7.94
C ILE A 96 4.00 -2.13 -9.10
N PHE A 97 4.83 -3.17 -8.97
CA PHE A 97 4.95 -4.19 -10.00
C PHE A 97 3.66 -5.00 -10.18
N ALA A 98 2.96 -5.32 -9.10
CA ALA A 98 1.68 -6.04 -9.17
C ALA A 98 0.60 -5.23 -9.91
N VAL A 99 0.44 -3.93 -9.59
CA VAL A 99 -0.58 -3.10 -10.28
C VAL A 99 -0.23 -2.80 -11.72
N THR A 100 1.05 -2.66 -12.05
CA THR A 100 1.46 -2.37 -13.44
C THR A 100 1.40 -3.60 -14.32
N THR A 101 1.80 -4.77 -13.80
CA THR A 101 1.67 -6.06 -14.51
C THR A 101 0.21 -6.47 -14.68
N GLY A 102 -0.64 -6.17 -13.69
CA GLY A 102 -2.08 -6.47 -13.72
C GLY A 102 -2.89 -5.63 -14.71
N GLY A 103 -2.32 -4.58 -15.31
CA GLY A 103 -2.96 -3.74 -16.32
C GLY A 103 -4.04 -2.79 -15.78
N LYS A 104 -4.96 -2.36 -16.67
CA LYS A 104 -6.06 -1.45 -16.32
C LYS A 104 -6.98 -2.10 -15.27
N GLY A 105 -7.32 -1.35 -14.24
CA GLY A 105 -8.16 -1.84 -13.14
C GLY A 105 -7.44 -2.67 -12.07
N ALA A 106 -6.13 -2.94 -12.22
CA ALA A 106 -5.38 -3.74 -11.25
C ALA A 106 -5.38 -3.16 -9.83
N ALA A 107 -5.39 -1.83 -9.71
CA ALA A 107 -5.46 -1.16 -8.42
C ALA A 107 -6.71 -1.57 -7.59
N ILE A 108 -7.81 -1.95 -8.24
CA ILE A 108 -9.07 -2.33 -7.58
C ILE A 108 -8.95 -3.67 -6.84
N TYR A 109 -8.17 -4.62 -7.37
CA TYR A 109 -8.02 -5.95 -6.76
C TYR A 109 -6.67 -6.16 -6.06
N VAL A 110 -5.58 -5.51 -6.48
CA VAL A 110 -4.26 -5.68 -5.84
C VAL A 110 -4.26 -5.14 -4.41
N ALA A 111 -4.83 -3.96 -4.19
CA ALA A 111 -4.90 -3.36 -2.87
C ALA A 111 -5.60 -4.28 -1.84
N PRO A 112 -6.86 -4.73 -2.06
CA PRO A 112 -7.53 -5.61 -1.10
C PRO A 112 -6.82 -6.95 -0.90
N LEU A 113 -6.15 -7.50 -1.92
CA LEU A 113 -5.37 -8.74 -1.75
C LEU A 113 -4.19 -8.56 -0.79
N VAL A 114 -3.42 -7.49 -1.00
CA VAL A 114 -2.25 -7.19 -0.16
C VAL A 114 -2.69 -6.86 1.27
N PHE A 115 -3.71 -6.02 1.42
CA PHE A 115 -4.16 -5.58 2.75
C PHE A 115 -5.02 -6.60 3.50
N ALA A 116 -5.59 -7.60 2.83
CA ALA A 116 -6.18 -8.77 3.48
C ALA A 116 -5.13 -9.83 3.86
N GLY A 117 -4.08 -9.98 3.05
CA GLY A 117 -2.99 -10.93 3.32
C GLY A 117 -2.02 -10.46 4.41
N ALA A 118 -1.69 -9.16 4.44
CA ALA A 118 -0.71 -8.60 5.38
C ALA A 118 -1.07 -8.86 6.87
N PRO A 119 -2.32 -8.72 7.33
CA PRO A 119 -2.70 -9.06 8.71
C PRO A 119 -2.47 -10.53 9.07
N ILE A 120 -2.64 -11.46 8.12
CA ILE A 120 -2.43 -12.89 8.33
C ILE A 120 -0.94 -13.16 8.55
N ILE A 121 -0.09 -12.64 7.65
CA ILE A 121 1.37 -12.76 7.77
C ILE A 121 1.87 -12.10 9.05
N ASN A 122 1.38 -10.90 9.37
CA ASN A 122 1.72 -10.20 10.61
C ASN A 122 1.36 -11.02 11.84
N THR A 123 0.17 -11.61 11.86
CA THR A 123 -0.27 -12.47 12.97
C THR A 123 0.68 -13.64 13.14
N ILE A 124 0.94 -14.39 12.07
CA ILE A 124 1.82 -15.57 12.11
C ILE A 124 3.21 -15.16 12.60
N ALA A 125 3.82 -14.14 12.01
CA ALA A 125 5.16 -13.69 12.40
C ALA A 125 5.21 -13.21 13.85
N THR A 126 4.15 -12.54 14.32
CA THR A 126 4.04 -12.09 15.71
C THR A 126 3.96 -13.27 16.66
N ILE A 127 3.01 -14.18 16.48
CA ILE A 127 2.77 -15.28 17.44
C ILE A 127 3.88 -16.34 17.42
N THR A 128 4.67 -16.43 16.35
CA THR A 128 5.75 -17.42 16.21
C THR A 128 7.12 -16.88 16.58
N TYR A 129 7.44 -15.64 16.19
CA TYR A 129 8.81 -15.12 16.27
C TYR A 129 8.93 -13.85 17.11
N PHE A 130 8.17 -12.79 16.79
CA PHE A 130 8.37 -11.48 17.43
C PHE A 130 7.80 -11.38 18.84
N HIS A 131 6.70 -12.10 19.10
CA HIS A 131 6.09 -12.18 20.41
C HIS A 131 5.45 -13.57 20.58
N PRO A 132 6.27 -14.62 20.82
CA PRO A 132 5.81 -16.00 20.88
C PRO A 132 4.64 -16.15 21.86
N ALA A 133 3.48 -16.56 21.35
CA ALA A 133 2.26 -16.58 22.12
C ALA A 133 2.29 -17.70 23.16
N LYS A 134 2.30 -17.34 24.44
CA LYS A 134 2.18 -18.30 25.56
C LYS A 134 0.77 -18.90 25.65
N THR A 135 -0.23 -18.10 25.27
CA THR A 135 -1.63 -18.48 25.14
C THR A 135 -2.11 -17.98 23.79
N LEU A 136 -2.69 -18.86 22.98
CA LEU A 136 -3.19 -18.46 21.68
C LEU A 136 -4.38 -17.50 21.82
N PRO A 137 -4.55 -16.56 20.87
CA PRO A 137 -5.76 -15.75 20.77
C PRO A 137 -7.03 -16.61 20.71
N ASP A 138 -8.16 -16.00 21.07
CA ASP A 138 -9.48 -16.63 20.93
C ASP A 138 -9.72 -17.13 19.50
N MET A 139 -10.41 -18.26 19.34
CA MET A 139 -10.68 -18.86 18.03
C MET A 139 -11.43 -17.91 17.07
N ARG A 140 -12.24 -16.97 17.60
CA ARG A 140 -12.96 -15.95 16.83
C ARG A 140 -12.00 -14.97 16.14
N PHE A 141 -10.82 -14.72 16.72
CA PHE A 141 -9.79 -13.91 16.09
C PHE A 141 -9.28 -14.58 14.80
N PHE A 142 -8.99 -15.87 14.87
CA PHE A 142 -8.57 -16.65 13.70
C PHE A 142 -9.67 -16.77 12.65
N LEU A 143 -10.93 -16.90 13.06
CA LEU A 143 -12.08 -16.84 12.14
C LEU A 143 -12.10 -15.51 11.37
N GLY A 144 -11.81 -14.38 12.02
CA GLY A 144 -11.66 -13.09 11.34
C GLY A 144 -10.59 -13.10 10.24
N LEU A 145 -9.45 -13.75 10.48
CA LEU A 145 -8.39 -13.91 9.47
C LEU A 145 -8.81 -14.81 8.30
N VAL A 146 -9.56 -15.89 8.58
CA VAL A 146 -10.13 -16.75 7.54
C VAL A 146 -11.14 -15.98 6.68
N LEU A 147 -11.98 -15.14 7.30
CA LEU A 147 -12.93 -14.29 6.57
C LEU A 147 -12.20 -13.24 5.72
N ALA A 148 -11.08 -12.69 6.20
CA ALA A 148 -10.24 -11.79 5.40
C ALA A 148 -9.66 -12.52 4.16
N ALA A 149 -9.16 -13.74 4.34
CA ALA A 149 -8.67 -14.57 3.24
C ALA A 149 -9.79 -14.91 2.23
N ALA A 150 -10.98 -15.26 2.72
CA ALA A 150 -12.14 -15.51 1.88
C ALA A 150 -12.57 -14.25 1.11
N GLY A 151 -12.57 -13.08 1.77
CA GLY A 151 -12.83 -11.78 1.13
C GLY A 151 -11.83 -11.48 0.01
N ALA A 152 -10.53 -11.69 0.26
CA ALA A 152 -9.49 -11.59 -0.76
C ALA A 152 -9.73 -12.54 -1.94
N ALA A 153 -10.09 -13.80 -1.67
CA ALA A 153 -10.41 -14.78 -2.71
C ALA A 153 -11.60 -14.33 -3.58
N MET A 154 -12.67 -13.82 -2.95
CA MET A 154 -13.82 -13.29 -3.68
C MET A 154 -13.44 -12.10 -4.57
N VAL A 155 -12.61 -11.17 -4.09
CA VAL A 155 -12.13 -10.05 -4.91
C VAL A 155 -11.35 -10.54 -6.13
N MET A 156 -10.54 -11.59 -5.98
CA MET A 156 -9.81 -12.18 -7.12
C MET A 156 -10.70 -12.90 -8.12
N ILE A 157 -11.72 -13.63 -7.63
CA ILE A 157 -12.68 -14.37 -8.47
C ILE A 157 -13.59 -13.40 -9.24
N TYR A 158 -14.08 -12.35 -8.57
CA TYR A 158 -15.04 -11.40 -9.13
C TYR A 158 -14.41 -10.07 -9.54
N LYS A 159 -13.11 -10.04 -9.82
CA LYS A 159 -12.45 -8.83 -10.32
C LYS A 159 -13.08 -8.38 -11.64
N PRO A 160 -13.28 -7.07 -11.86
CA PRO A 160 -13.81 -6.59 -13.13
C PRO A 160 -12.91 -7.03 -14.29
N VAL A 161 -13.51 -7.64 -15.32
CA VAL A 161 -12.86 -7.87 -16.62
C VAL A 161 -13.41 -6.80 -17.56
N ASP A 162 -12.55 -5.92 -18.07
CA ASP A 162 -12.95 -4.99 -19.12
C ASP A 162 -13.45 -5.82 -20.32
N LYS A 163 -14.77 -5.81 -20.57
CA LYS A 163 -15.30 -6.38 -21.81
C LYS A 163 -14.74 -5.52 -22.96
N PRO A 164 -14.19 -6.13 -24.04
CA PRO A 164 -13.81 -5.38 -25.23
C PRO A 164 -15.02 -4.56 -25.67
N ALA A 165 -14.81 -3.26 -25.93
CA ALA A 165 -15.84 -2.44 -26.55
C ALA A 165 -16.26 -3.13 -27.86
N PRO A 166 -17.56 -3.24 -28.17
CA PRO A 166 -17.99 -3.70 -29.48
C PRO A 166 -17.26 -2.86 -30.54
N MET A 167 -16.50 -3.51 -31.43
CA MET A 167 -15.88 -2.82 -32.55
C MET A 167 -17.00 -2.18 -33.37
N THR A 168 -17.14 -0.86 -33.28
CA THR A 168 -17.96 -0.11 -34.21
C THR A 168 -17.36 -0.34 -35.60
N PRO A 169 -18.11 -0.91 -36.56
CA PRO A 169 -17.62 -1.05 -37.93
C PRO A 169 -17.19 0.32 -38.45
N PRO A 170 -16.08 0.42 -39.21
CA PRO A 170 -15.69 1.68 -39.82
C PRO A 170 -16.87 2.26 -40.60
N ALA A 171 -17.25 3.49 -40.28
CA ALA A 171 -18.28 4.19 -41.03
C ALA A 171 -17.82 4.26 -42.49
N ALA A 172 -18.63 3.72 -43.39
CA ALA A 172 -18.36 3.74 -44.82
C ALA A 172 -18.13 5.19 -45.26
N GLU A 173 -16.94 5.44 -45.80
CA GLU A 173 -16.53 6.72 -46.35
C GLU A 173 -17.47 7.06 -47.52
N VAL A 174 -18.25 8.13 -47.38
CA VAL A 174 -19.17 8.61 -48.42
C VAL A 174 -18.31 9.18 -49.56
N PRO A 175 -18.46 8.73 -50.83
CA PRO A 175 -17.64 9.23 -51.93
C PRO A 175 -17.89 10.73 -52.11
N ALA A 176 -16.82 11.53 -52.10
CA ALA A 176 -16.88 12.94 -52.44
C ALA A 176 -17.38 13.11 -53.88
N THR A 177 -18.52 13.79 -54.05
CA THR A 177 -19.00 14.24 -55.36
C THR A 177 -18.09 15.35 -55.86
N ASP A 178 -17.28 15.04 -56.88
CA ASP A 178 -16.63 16.03 -57.74
C ASP A 178 -17.69 16.85 -58.47
N SER A 179 -17.65 18.16 -58.30
CA SER A 179 -18.41 19.10 -59.12
C SER A 179 -17.57 20.30 -59.51
N THR A 180 -17.07 20.29 -60.74
CA THR A 180 -16.69 21.50 -61.49
C THR A 180 -16.67 21.20 -63.00
N PRO A 181 -17.31 22.03 -63.82
CA PRO A 181 -16.78 22.44 -65.12
C PRO A 181 -15.93 23.71 -65.00
#